data_AF-A0A379PPR3-F1
#
_entry.id   AF-A0A379PPR3-F1
#
_cell.length_a   1.000
_cell.length_b   1.000
_cell.length_c   1.000
_cell.angle_alpha   90.00
_cell.angle_beta   90.00
_cell.angle_gamma   90.00
#
_symmetry.space_group_name_H-M   'P 1'
#
loop_
_entity.id
_entity.type
_entity.pdbx_description
1 polymer ?
#
loop_
_entity_poly.entity_id
_entity_poly.type
_entity_poly.pdbx_seq_one_letter_code
_entity_poly.pdbx_strand_id
1 'polypeptide(L)'
;MEELKALNLVALGLALLIALAGMFAHYIKKWLRGETQDSLLEYLFGASSWKHTVQAAVAVIVTVVGMFTAGQLDLATIAGLLTVFTIGYAGDSALNKDGALAKGIGK
;
A
#
# COMPACT_ATOMS: atom_id res chain seq x y z
N MET A 1 -17.18 26.23 -6.76
CA MET A 1 -15.73 25.95 -6.56
C MET A 1 -15.46 25.09 -5.32
N GLU A 2 -16.14 25.30 -4.19
CA GLU A 2 -15.93 24.49 -2.98
C GLU A 2 -16.38 23.02 -3.13
N GLU A 3 -17.52 22.77 -3.80
CA GLU A 3 -18.01 21.42 -4.06
C GLU A 3 -17.04 20.57 -4.90
N LEU A 4 -16.39 21.18 -5.89
CA LEU A 4 -15.37 20.51 -6.72
C LEU A 4 -14.15 20.11 -5.89
N LYS A 5 -13.75 20.94 -4.92
CA LYS A 5 -12.65 20.62 -3.98
C LYS A 5 -13.04 19.47 -3.07
N ALA A 6 -14.25 19.48 -2.52
CA ALA A 6 -14.75 18.40 -1.68
C ALA A 6 -14.79 17.06 -2.42
N LEU A 7 -15.29 17.05 -3.67
CA LEU A 7 -15.32 15.86 -4.51
C LEU A 7 -13.91 15.31 -4.80
N ASN A 8 -12.96 16.20 -5.11
CA ASN A 8 -11.56 15.80 -5.34
C ASN A 8 -10.89 15.22 -4.08
N LEU A 9 -11.19 15.76 -2.89
CA LEU A 9 -10.69 15.21 -1.63
C LEU A 9 -11.27 13.82 -1.33
N VAL A 10 -12.57 13.62 -1.59
CA VAL A 10 -13.21 12.30 -1.44
C VAL A 10 -12.61 11.29 -2.41
N ALA A 11 -12.44 11.66 -3.68
CA ALA A 11 -11.83 10.80 -4.69
C ALA A 11 -10.38 10.43 -4.34
N LEU A 12 -9.58 11.40 -3.87
CA LEU A 12 -8.23 11.11 -3.38
C LEU A 12 -8.26 10.18 -2.16
N GLY A 13 -9.16 10.41 -1.22
CA GLY A 13 -9.35 9.53 -0.06
C GLY A 13 -9.66 8.09 -0.47
N LEU A 14 -10.56 7.91 -1.45
CA LEU A 14 -10.88 6.60 -2.00
C LEU A 14 -9.66 5.93 -2.66
N ALA A 15 -8.89 6.67 -3.46
CA ALA A 15 -7.66 6.14 -4.05
C ALA A 15 -6.66 5.67 -2.99
N LEU A 16 -6.46 6.45 -1.92
CA LEU A 16 -5.58 6.06 -0.83
C LEU A 16 -6.06 4.78 -0.12
N LEU A 17 -7.37 4.65 0.13
CA LEU A 17 -7.94 3.43 0.72
C LEU A 17 -7.73 2.20 -0.18
N ILE A 18 -7.90 2.34 -1.49
CA ILE A 18 -7.68 1.26 -2.46
C ILE A 18 -6.21 0.84 -2.51
N ALA A 19 -5.28 1.81 -2.44
CA ALA A 19 -3.86 1.51 -2.39
C ALA A 19 -3.50 0.77 -1.09
N LEU A 20 -4.04 1.20 0.06
CA LEU A 20 -3.86 0.49 1.33
C LEU A 20 -4.43 -0.94 1.29
N ALA A 21 -5.57 -1.14 0.62
CA ALA A 21 -6.10 -2.49 0.38
C ALA A 21 -5.14 -3.36 -0.45
N GLY A 22 -4.44 -2.76 -1.43
CA GLY A 22 -3.37 -3.42 -2.18
C GLY A 22 -2.20 -3.84 -1.30
N MET A 23 -1.72 -2.95 -0.41
CA MET A 23 -0.67 -3.30 0.56
C MET A 23 -1.12 -4.44 1.49
N PHE A 24 -2.36 -4.37 1.98
CA PHE A 24 -2.92 -5.41 2.83
C PHE A 24 -3.07 -6.76 2.10
N ALA A 25 -3.46 -6.75 0.82
CA ALA A 25 -3.51 -7.96 0.00
C ALA A 25 -2.13 -8.61 -0.18
N HIS A 26 -1.06 -7.81 -0.24
CA HIS A 26 0.30 -8.34 -0.25
C HIS A 26 0.64 -9.05 1.07
N TYR A 27 0.32 -8.46 2.22
CA TYR A 27 0.44 -9.14 3.52
C TYR A 27 -0.33 -10.48 3.54
N ILE A 28 -1.60 -10.48 3.14
CA ILE A 28 -2.42 -11.70 3.11
C ILE A 28 -1.74 -12.78 2.25
N LYS A 29 -1.22 -12.42 1.07
CA LYS A 29 -0.47 -13.38 0.25
C LYS A 29 0.70 -13.98 1.02
N LYS A 30 1.53 -13.17 1.68
CA LYS A 30 2.70 -13.68 2.41
C LYS A 30 2.29 -14.64 3.52
N TRP A 31 1.25 -14.28 4.25
CA TRP A 31 0.67 -15.11 5.31
C TRP A 31 0.15 -16.44 4.76
N LEU A 32 -0.64 -16.42 3.67
CA LEU A 32 -1.16 -17.63 3.03
C LEU A 32 -0.06 -18.53 2.45
N ARG A 33 1.07 -17.94 2.01
CA ARG A 33 2.23 -18.69 1.50
C ARG A 33 3.16 -19.20 2.61
N GLY A 34 2.90 -18.84 3.87
CA GLY A 34 3.80 -19.14 4.99
C GLY A 34 5.14 -18.40 4.93
N GLU A 35 5.23 -17.35 4.12
CA GLU A 35 6.44 -16.50 4.00
C GLU A 35 6.61 -15.59 5.22
N THR A 36 5.54 -15.40 6.01
CA THR A 36 5.54 -14.73 7.30
C THR A 36 4.69 -15.50 8.30
N GLN A 37 5.12 -15.50 9.57
CA GLN A 37 4.32 -15.97 10.70
C GLN A 37 3.92 -14.82 11.64
N ASP A 38 4.30 -13.59 11.29
CA ASP A 38 3.95 -12.42 12.06
C ASP A 38 2.44 -12.15 11.89
N SER A 39 1.78 -11.79 12.98
CA SER A 39 0.42 -11.27 12.94
C SER A 39 0.37 -9.92 12.19
N LEU A 40 -0.81 -9.49 11.74
CA LEU A 40 -0.95 -8.22 11.02
C LEU A 40 -0.40 -7.02 11.82
N LEU A 41 -0.61 -7.01 13.14
CA LEU A 41 -0.08 -5.95 14.00
C LEU A 41 1.45 -5.99 14.10
N GLU A 42 2.05 -7.17 14.13
CA GLU A 42 3.51 -7.31 14.10
C GLU A 42 4.08 -6.99 12.72
N TYR A 43 3.36 -7.30 11.64
CA TYR A 43 3.73 -6.89 10.30
C TYR A 43 3.74 -5.36 10.17
N LEU A 44 2.70 -4.71 10.66
CA LEU A 44 2.56 -3.26 10.55
C LEU A 44 3.48 -2.52 11.52
N PHE A 45 3.52 -2.92 12.78
CA PHE A 45 4.10 -2.16 13.90
C PHE A 45 5.24 -2.88 14.63
N GLY A 46 5.65 -4.07 14.19
CA GLY A 46 6.77 -4.79 14.77
C GLY A 46 8.06 -3.97 14.66
N ALA A 47 8.91 -4.04 15.69
CA ALA A 47 10.13 -3.24 15.77
C ALA A 47 11.09 -3.46 14.57
N SER A 48 11.06 -4.65 13.95
CA SER A 48 11.84 -5.01 12.77
C SER A 48 11.21 -4.63 11.43
N SER A 49 9.88 -4.49 11.35
CA SER A 49 9.12 -4.30 10.12
C SER A 49 8.58 -2.88 9.94
N TRP A 50 8.30 -2.17 11.05
CA TRP A 50 7.69 -0.83 11.04
C TRP A 50 8.39 0.16 10.11
N LYS A 51 9.72 0.20 10.10
CA LYS A 51 10.48 1.12 9.23
C LYS A 51 10.22 0.85 7.74
N HIS A 52 10.14 -0.41 7.35
CA HIS A 52 9.91 -0.81 5.97
C HIS A 52 8.45 -0.63 5.57
N THR A 53 7.51 -0.98 6.45
CA THR A 53 6.07 -0.69 6.27
C THR A 53 5.80 0.80 6.08
N VAL A 54 6.42 1.66 6.91
CA VAL A 54 6.28 3.12 6.78
C VAL A 54 6.90 3.63 5.49
N GLN A 55 8.08 3.14 5.10
CA GLN A 55 8.70 3.51 3.83
C GLN A 55 7.81 3.13 2.63
N ALA A 56 7.24 1.91 2.64
CA ALA A 56 6.31 1.45 1.63
C ALA A 56 5.04 2.33 1.59
N ALA A 57 4.44 2.59 2.74
CA ALA A 57 3.24 3.42 2.84
C ALA A 57 3.49 4.84 2.32
N VAL A 58 4.58 5.48 2.73
CA VAL A 58 4.94 6.83 2.26
C VAL A 58 5.17 6.84 0.75
N ALA A 59 5.92 5.88 0.21
CA ALA A 59 6.17 5.79 -1.22
C ALA A 59 4.88 5.59 -2.03
N VAL A 60 3.98 4.73 -1.57
CA VAL A 60 2.66 4.49 -2.18
C VAL A 60 1.81 5.75 -2.12
N ILE A 61 1.72 6.41 -0.96
CA ILE A 61 0.94 7.65 -0.78
C ILE A 61 1.45 8.74 -1.73
N VAL A 62 2.75 8.99 -1.75
CA VAL A 62 3.35 10.01 -2.63
C VAL A 62 3.09 9.69 -4.10
N THR A 63 3.20 8.42 -4.50
CA THR A 63 2.92 7.98 -5.88
C THR A 63 1.45 8.21 -6.25
N VAL A 64 0.51 7.78 -5.41
CA VAL A 64 -0.93 7.93 -5.66
C VAL A 64 -1.34 9.40 -5.69
N VAL A 65 -0.86 10.21 -4.74
CA VAL A 65 -1.11 11.66 -4.72
C VAL A 65 -0.53 12.33 -5.97
N GLY A 66 0.70 11.98 -6.35
CA GLY A 66 1.34 12.51 -7.55
C GLY A 66 0.57 12.18 -8.82
N MET A 67 0.18 10.91 -9.01
CA MET A 67 -0.59 10.48 -10.17
C MET A 67 -2.00 11.07 -10.19
N PHE A 68 -2.66 11.19 -9.03
CA PHE A 68 -3.99 11.79 -8.91
C PHE A 68 -3.96 13.28 -9.27
N THR A 69 -3.02 14.04 -8.70
CA THR A 69 -2.86 15.48 -8.97
C THR A 69 -2.39 15.78 -10.40
N ALA A 70 -1.66 14.85 -11.02
CA ALA A 70 -1.28 14.91 -12.43
C ALA A 70 -2.40 14.46 -13.41
N GLY A 71 -3.59 14.10 -12.90
CA GLY A 71 -4.72 13.65 -13.71
C GLY A 71 -4.51 12.31 -14.41
N GLN A 72 -3.59 11.48 -13.92
CA GLN A 72 -3.24 10.17 -14.52
C GLN A 72 -4.11 9.02 -14.00
N LEU A 73 -4.99 9.28 -13.03
CA LEU A 73 -5.88 8.28 -12.44
C LEU A 73 -7.34 8.60 -12.75
N ASP A 74 -7.97 7.75 -13.56
CA ASP A 74 -9.43 7.76 -13.75
C ASP A 74 -10.10 6.75 -12.83
N LEU A 75 -10.52 7.22 -11.67
CA LEU A 75 -11.18 6.40 -10.64
C LEU A 75 -12.63 6.02 -10.98
N ALA A 76 -13.20 6.51 -12.09
CA ALA A 76 -14.50 6.06 -12.55
C ALA A 76 -14.42 4.70 -13.27
N THR A 77 -13.21 4.26 -13.63
CA THR A 77 -12.99 3.01 -14.36
C THR A 77 -12.42 1.92 -13.46
N ILE A 78 -12.80 0.67 -13.71
CA ILE A 78 -12.20 -0.50 -13.05
C ILE A 78 -10.68 -0.52 -13.25
N ALA A 79 -10.20 -0.14 -14.44
CA ALA A 79 -8.78 -0.09 -14.75
C ALA A 79 -8.02 0.91 -13.85
N GLY A 80 -8.59 2.09 -13.60
CA GLY A 80 -8.00 3.07 -12.68
C GLY A 80 -7.97 2.56 -11.24
N LEU A 81 -9.06 1.95 -10.77
CA LEU A 81 -9.11 1.34 -9.43
C LEU A 81 -8.08 0.22 -9.28
N LEU A 82 -7.95 -0.66 -10.28
CA LEU A 82 -6.95 -1.74 -10.31
C LEU A 82 -5.52 -1.20 -10.37
N THR A 83 -5.30 -0.08 -11.06
CA THR A 83 -3.99 0.58 -11.13
C THR A 83 -3.57 1.06 -9.74
N VAL A 84 -4.47 1.75 -9.03
CA VAL A 84 -4.21 2.22 -7.66
C VAL A 84 -3.97 1.05 -6.70
N PHE A 85 -4.79 0.00 -6.79
CA PHE A 85 -4.60 -1.22 -6.01
C PHE A 85 -3.23 -1.85 -6.27
N THR A 86 -2.84 -1.95 -7.54
CA THR A 86 -1.57 -2.56 -7.96
C THR A 86 -0.38 -1.72 -7.50
N ILE A 87 -0.47 -0.39 -7.50
CA ILE A 87 0.56 0.49 -6.92
C ILE A 87 0.78 0.17 -5.44
N GLY A 88 -0.31 0.04 -4.67
CA GLY A 88 -0.23 -0.33 -3.26
C GLY A 88 0.40 -1.70 -3.06
N TYR A 89 -0.10 -2.71 -3.77
CA TYR A 89 0.41 -4.08 -3.69
C TYR A 89 1.90 -4.18 -4.09
N ALA A 90 2.27 -3.61 -5.24
CA ALA A 90 3.63 -3.67 -5.74
C ALA A 90 4.60 -2.81 -4.91
N GLY A 91 4.15 -1.66 -4.41
CA GLY A 91 4.92 -0.80 -3.52
C GLY A 91 5.28 -1.51 -2.21
N ASP A 92 4.30 -2.15 -1.57
CA ASP A 92 4.54 -2.98 -0.39
C ASP A 92 5.43 -4.19 -0.73
N SER A 93 5.21 -4.85 -1.87
CA SER A 93 6.05 -5.98 -2.29
C SER A 93 7.51 -5.63 -2.55
N ALA A 94 7.78 -4.45 -3.11
CA ALA A 94 9.13 -4.01 -3.42
C ALA A 94 9.89 -3.45 -2.20
N LEU A 95 9.17 -2.76 -1.30
CA LEU A 95 9.79 -1.97 -0.24
C LEU A 95 9.65 -2.60 1.15
N ASN A 96 8.58 -3.36 1.39
CA ASN A 96 8.34 -4.00 2.67
C ASN A 96 9.06 -5.34 2.77
N LYS A 97 10.31 -5.25 3.19
CA LYS A 97 11.15 -6.42 3.48
C LYS A 97 10.78 -6.93 4.87
N ASP A 98 9.93 -7.96 4.91
CA ASP A 98 9.57 -8.62 6.17
C ASP A 98 10.79 -8.98 6.99
N GLY A 99 10.58 -8.96 8.30
CA GLY A 99 11.53 -9.39 9.31
C GLY A 99 12.01 -10.83 9.17
N ALA A 100 11.52 -11.66 8.24
CA ALA A 100 12.09 -12.97 7.94
C ALA A 100 13.57 -12.87 7.54
N LEU A 101 13.96 -11.83 6.79
CA LEU A 101 15.37 -11.55 6.48
C LEU A 101 16.12 -10.97 7.68
N ALA A 102 15.43 -10.29 8.61
CA ALA A 102 16.02 -9.69 9.80
C ALA A 102 16.16 -10.67 10.98
N LYS A 103 15.29 -11.69 11.07
CA LYS A 103 15.25 -12.71 12.11
C LYS A 103 16.17 -13.90 11.81
N GLY A 104 16.87 -13.91 10.66
CA GLY A 104 17.86 -14.95 10.35
C GLY A 104 17.27 -16.35 10.25
N ILE A 105 15.99 -16.50 9.92
CA ILE A 105 15.38 -17.82 9.68
C ILE A 105 15.82 -18.27 8.28
N GLY A 106 17.05 -18.73 8.18
CA GLY A 106 17.68 -19.09 6.91
C GLY A 106 19.19 -18.87 6.84
N LYS A 107 19.93 -19.24 7.88
CA LYS A 107 21.26 -19.85 7.76
C LYS A 107 21.41 -20.90 8.86
#